data_AF-A0A1T5GI43-F1
#
_entry.id   AF-A0A1T5GI43-F1
#
_cell.length_a   1.000
_cell.length_b   1.000
_cell.length_c   1.000
_cell.angle_alpha   90.00
_cell.angle_beta   90.00
_cell.angle_gamma   90.00
#
_symmetry.space_group_name_H-M   'P 1'
#
loop_
_entity.id
_entity.type
_entity.pdbx_description
1 polymer ?
#
loop_
_entity_poly.entity_id
_entity_poly.type
_entity_poly.pdbx_seq_one_letter_code
_entity_poly.pdbx_strand_id
1 'polypeptide(L)'
;MTGPLGTIYSLQEAADYLKASKQAVARAARRHGLGAVFGRHIRFTEDDVKAVYEALRIRGRELPVPPVGRVTESYLSLRKLARAQREERVRQRATQKGGSNEKR
;
A
#
# COMPACT_ATOMS: atom_id res chain seq x y z
N MET A 1 7.59 20.83 27.26
CA MET A 1 8.55 21.90 26.92
C MET A 1 8.35 22.23 25.46
N THR A 2 7.89 23.45 25.17
CA THR A 2 7.57 23.91 23.82
C THR A 2 8.80 24.61 23.26
N GLY A 3 9.40 24.03 22.22
CA GLY A 3 10.53 24.65 21.52
C GLY A 3 10.07 25.77 20.57
N PRO A 4 10.99 26.41 19.83
CA PRO A 4 10.64 27.44 18.84
C PRO A 4 9.71 26.93 17.72
N LEU A 5 9.58 25.62 17.56
CA LEU A 5 8.72 24.95 16.59
C LEU A 5 7.34 24.53 17.16
N GLY A 6 6.99 24.95 18.38
CA GLY A 6 5.73 24.55 19.00
C GLY A 6 5.75 23.10 19.50
N THR A 7 4.56 22.50 19.56
CA THR A 7 4.38 21.07 19.88
C THR A 7 4.64 20.23 18.64
N ILE A 8 5.57 19.26 18.73
CA ILE A 8 5.84 18.31 17.65
C ILE A 8 5.15 16.99 17.98
N TYR A 9 4.21 16.60 17.14
CA TYR A 9 3.49 15.34 17.25
C TYR A 9 4.21 14.26 16.44
N SER A 10 4.32 13.07 17.02
CA SER A 10 4.58 11.84 16.28
C SER A 10 3.35 11.44 15.47
N LEU A 11 3.55 10.53 14.52
CA LEU A 11 2.43 9.93 13.78
C LEU A 11 1.37 9.28 14.66
N GLN A 12 1.77 8.69 15.79
CA GLN A 12 0.81 8.13 16.76
C GLN A 12 0.01 9.24 17.41
N GLU A 13 0.68 10.26 17.97
CA GLU A 13 0.01 11.34 18.69
C GLU A 13 -0.90 12.15 17.77
N ALA A 14 -0.49 12.39 16.52
CA ALA A 14 -1.32 13.03 15.51
C ALA A 14 -2.57 12.19 15.18
N ALA A 15 -2.42 10.86 15.10
CA ALA A 15 -3.54 9.94 14.86
C ALA A 15 -4.53 9.93 16.03
N ASP A 16 -4.02 9.94 17.26
CA ASP A 16 -4.85 9.98 18.47
C ASP A 16 -5.57 11.32 18.59
N TYR A 17 -4.89 12.43 18.31
CA TYR A 17 -5.47 13.78 18.30
C TYR A 17 -6.59 13.92 17.27
N LEU A 18 -6.37 13.42 16.06
CA LEU A 18 -7.36 13.46 14.97
C LEU A 18 -8.45 12.39 15.08
N LYS A 19 -8.36 11.48 16.06
CA LYS A 19 -9.21 10.29 16.20
C LYS A 19 -9.31 9.50 14.88
N ALA A 20 -8.18 9.38 14.18
CA ALA A 20 -8.08 8.76 12.87
C ALA A 20 -7.06 7.62 12.88
N SER A 21 -7.14 6.70 11.91
CA SER A 21 -6.14 5.63 11.82
C SER A 21 -4.76 6.18 11.43
N LYS A 22 -3.68 5.64 12.01
CA LYS A 22 -2.30 6.02 11.65
C LYS A 22 -2.04 5.92 10.14
N GLN A 23 -2.62 4.92 9.49
CA GLN A 23 -2.47 4.73 8.05
C GLN A 23 -3.16 5.83 7.25
N ALA A 24 -4.35 6.28 7.68
CA ALA A 24 -5.04 7.39 7.03
C ALA A 24 -4.23 8.70 7.16
N VAL A 25 -3.74 8.98 8.36
CA VAL A 25 -2.89 10.14 8.65
C VAL A 25 -1.59 10.09 7.83
N ALA A 26 -0.88 8.95 7.83
CA ALA A 26 0.36 8.80 7.06
C ALA A 26 0.14 8.93 5.55
N ARG A 27 -0.99 8.41 5.03
CA ARG A 27 -1.33 8.54 3.61
C ARG A 27 -1.67 9.98 3.24
N ALA A 28 -2.48 10.66 4.06
CA ALA A 28 -2.81 12.06 3.84
C ALA A 28 -1.55 12.93 3.88
N ALA A 29 -0.71 12.75 4.89
CA ALA A 29 0.55 13.46 5.04
C ALA A 29 1.46 13.29 3.81
N ARG A 30 1.68 12.04 3.36
CA ARG A 30 2.51 11.76 2.18
C ARG A 30 1.94 12.31 0.88
N ARG A 31 0.62 12.30 0.73
CA ARG A 31 -0.06 12.79 -0.49
C ARG A 31 0.09 14.30 -0.64
N HIS A 32 0.03 15.03 0.46
CA HIS A 32 0.05 16.49 0.49
C HIS A 32 1.41 17.08 0.89
N GLY A 33 2.42 16.23 1.11
CA GLY A 33 3.77 16.68 1.52
C GLY A 33 3.80 17.32 2.90
N LEU A 34 2.94 16.88 3.82
CA LEU A 34 2.81 17.44 5.17
C LEU A 34 3.69 16.71 6.18
N GLY A 35 4.24 17.47 7.14
CA GLY A 35 5.14 16.96 8.17
C GLY A 35 6.56 16.65 7.69
N ALA A 36 7.49 16.55 8.64
CA ALA A 36 8.88 16.21 8.41
C ALA A 36 9.09 14.70 8.48
N VAL A 37 9.74 14.13 7.46
CA VAL A 37 10.03 12.69 7.37
C VAL A 37 11.49 12.41 7.73
N PHE A 38 11.69 11.59 8.76
CA PHE A 38 12.99 11.10 9.19
C PHE A 38 12.99 9.57 9.12
N GLY A 39 13.42 9.03 7.97
CA GLY A 39 13.39 7.59 7.70
C GLY A 39 11.97 7.03 7.76
N ARG A 40 11.68 6.23 8.81
CA ARG A 40 10.35 5.63 9.04
C ARG A 40 9.43 6.49 9.91
N HIS A 41 9.95 7.56 10.49
CA HIS A 41 9.20 8.43 11.40
C HIS A 41 8.70 9.66 10.65
N ILE A 42 7.45 10.05 10.93
CA ILE A 42 6.86 11.30 10.47
C ILE A 42 6.56 12.13 11.71
N ARG A 43 7.00 13.39 11.67
CA ARG A 43 6.79 14.39 12.72
C ARG A 43 5.93 15.51 12.16
N PHE A 44 4.99 15.97 12.97
CA PHE A 44 4.02 16.98 12.58
C PHE A 44 4.12 18.17 13.52
N THR A 45 4.10 19.36 12.96
CA THR A 45 3.79 20.58 13.71
C THR A 45 2.27 20.67 13.93
N GLU A 46 1.82 21.57 14.80
CA GLU A 46 0.39 21.84 14.98
C GLU A 46 -0.32 22.20 13.68
N ASP A 47 0.34 22.97 12.81
CA ASP A 47 -0.23 23.38 11.53
C ASP A 47 -0.28 22.24 10.52
N ASP A 48 0.71 21.34 10.52
CA ASP A 48 0.63 20.11 9.74
C ASP A 48 -0.57 19.25 10.16
N VAL A 49 -0.81 19.12 11.47
CA VAL A 49 -1.95 18.32 11.98
C VAL A 49 -3.28 18.92 11.52
N LYS A 50 -3.42 20.25 11.55
CA LYS A 50 -4.61 20.94 11.01
C LYS A 50 -4.75 20.73 9.50
N ALA A 51 -3.66 20.81 8.75
CA ALA A 51 -3.67 20.56 7.30
C ALA A 51 -4.05 19.11 6.98
N VAL A 52 -3.58 18.15 7.78
CA VAL A 52 -3.98 16.74 7.65
C VAL A 52 -5.48 16.56 7.94
N TYR A 53 -6.01 17.24 8.96
CA TYR A 53 -7.44 17.21 9.27
C TYR A 53 -8.30 17.70 8.09
N GLU A 54 -7.92 18.82 7.48
CA GLU A 54 -8.59 19.36 6.30
C GLU A 54 -8.49 18.40 5.10
N ALA A 55 -7.30 17.82 4.86
CA ALA A 55 -7.12 16.81 3.81
C ALA A 55 -8.02 15.57 4.03
N LEU A 56 -8.22 15.14 5.27
CA LEU A 56 -9.12 14.05 5.62
C LEU A 56 -10.60 14.44 5.42
N ARG A 57 -11.00 15.68 5.74
CA ARG A 57 -12.37 16.18 5.49
C ARG A 57 -12.71 16.24 4.00
N ILE A 58 -11.78 16.71 3.16
CA ILE A 58 -11.98 16.77 1.70
C ILE A 58 -12.22 15.36 1.18
N ARG A 59 -11.47 14.36 1.65
CA ARG A 59 -11.66 12.96 1.27
C ARG A 59 -12.98 12.35 1.79
N GLY A 60 -13.50 12.82 2.91
CA GLY A 60 -14.83 12.43 3.40
C GLY A 60 -15.97 13.00 2.54
N ARG A 61 -15.73 14.12 1.85
CA ARG A 61 -16.68 14.73 0.89
C ARG A 61 -16.52 14.20 -0.53
N GLU A 62 -15.31 13.87 -0.95
CA GLU A 62 -15.03 13.31 -2.27
C GLU A 62 -15.24 11.79 -2.30
N LEU A 63 -16.47 11.40 -2.64
CA LEU A 63 -16.83 10.17 -3.36
C LEU A 63 -16.73 8.82 -2.60
N PRO A 64 -17.60 7.85 -2.96
CA PRO A 64 -17.59 6.51 -2.38
C PRO A 64 -16.23 5.88 -2.63
N VAL A 65 -15.55 5.52 -1.55
CA VAL A 65 -14.32 4.73 -1.62
C VAL A 65 -14.66 3.44 -2.36
N PRO A 66 -14.13 3.15 -3.57
CA PRO A 66 -14.28 1.82 -4.12
C PRO A 66 -13.65 0.87 -3.11
N PRO A 67 -14.35 -0.22 -2.71
CA PRO A 67 -13.90 -1.07 -1.64
C PRO A 67 -12.50 -1.58 -1.97
N VAL A 68 -11.55 -1.24 -1.10
CA VAL A 68 -10.20 -1.78 -1.14
C VAL A 68 -10.33 -3.27 -0.85
N GLY A 69 -10.42 -4.08 -1.90
CA GLY A 69 -10.45 -5.54 -1.78
C GLY A 69 -11.59 -6.26 -2.50
N ARG A 70 -11.86 -5.94 -3.78
CA ARG A 70 -12.15 -7.04 -4.70
C ARG A 70 -10.86 -7.35 -5.43
N VAL A 71 -10.16 -8.39 -4.98
CA VAL A 71 -9.21 -9.07 -5.85
C VAL A 71 -10.04 -9.53 -7.04
N THR A 72 -9.91 -8.82 -8.14
CA THR A 72 -10.64 -9.10 -9.38
C THR A 72 -10.34 -10.54 -9.80
N GLU A 73 -11.35 -11.25 -10.28
CA GLU A 73 -11.22 -12.61 -10.84
C GLU A 73 -10.08 -12.71 -11.88
N SER A 74 -9.73 -11.58 -12.50
CA SER A 74 -8.55 -11.43 -13.36
C SER A 74 -7.22 -11.78 -12.69
N TYR A 75 -7.00 -11.48 -11.41
CA TYR A 75 -5.74 -11.83 -10.72
C TYR A 75 -5.66 -13.32 -10.38
N LEU A 76 -6.80 -13.94 -10.03
CA LEU A 76 -6.89 -15.39 -9.79
C LEU A 76 -6.72 -16.18 -11.09
N SER A 77 -7.28 -15.69 -12.21
CA SER A 77 -7.11 -16.30 -13.53
C SER A 77 -5.68 -16.20 -14.05
N LEU A 78 -4.99 -15.06 -13.86
CA LEU A 78 -3.56 -14.93 -14.19
C LEU A 78 -2.69 -15.92 -13.42
N ARG A 79 -2.97 -16.16 -12.14
CA ARG A 79 -2.22 -17.12 -11.32
C ARG A 79 -2.48 -18.57 -11.74
N LYS A 80 -3.69 -18.90 -12.20
CA LYS A 80 -4.03 -20.22 -12.78
C LYS A 80 -3.32 -20.46 -14.11
N LEU A 81 -3.31 -19.46 -15.00
CA LEU A 81 -2.60 -19.54 -16.28
C LEU A 81 -1.10 -19.74 -16.10
N ALA A 82 -0.49 -19.03 -15.15
CA ALA A 82 0.93 -19.19 -14.84
C ALA A 82 1.29 -20.60 -14.34
N ARG A 83 0.38 -21.27 -13.61
CA ARG A 83 0.56 -22.67 -13.19
C ARG A 83 0.40 -23.63 -14.38
N ALA A 84 -0.63 -23.43 -15.21
CA ALA A 84 -0.88 -24.26 -16.38
C ALA A 84 0.30 -24.23 -17.37
N GLN A 85 0.85 -23.06 -17.67
CA GLN A 85 2.03 -22.94 -18.56
C GLN A 85 3.26 -23.64 -17.99
N ARG A 86 3.44 -23.66 -16.67
CA ARG A 86 4.56 -24.36 -16.03
C ARG A 86 4.40 -25.88 -16.13
N GLU A 87 3.20 -26.40 -15.90
CA GLU A 87 2.89 -27.83 -16.02
C GLU A 87 3.01 -28.32 -17.47
N GLU A 88 2.56 -27.51 -18.43
CA GLU A 88 2.69 -27.82 -19.86
C GLU A 88 4.17 -27.88 -20.29
N ARG A 89 4.99 -26.91 -19.87
CA ARG A 89 6.45 -26.95 -20.10
C ARG A 89 7.11 -28.18 -19.47
N VAL A 90 6.66 -28.61 -18.30
CA VAL A 90 7.18 -29.83 -17.65
C VAL A 90 6.80 -31.07 -18.46
N ARG A 91 5.56 -31.16 -18.96
CA ARG A 91 5.10 -32.27 -19.82
C ARG A 91 5.85 -32.32 -21.15
N GLN A 92 6.04 -31.18 -21.81
CA GLN A 92 6.81 -31.08 -23.06
C GLN A 92 8.27 -31.53 -22.88
N ARG A 93 8.88 -31.23 -21.73
CA ARG A 93 10.23 -31.71 -21.38
C ARG A 93 10.27 -33.22 -21.12
N ALA A 94 9.20 -33.79 -20.55
CA ALA A 94 9.11 -35.23 -20.32
C ALA A 94 8.96 -36.00 -21.65
N THR A 95 8.13 -35.51 -22.58
CA THR A 95 7.95 -36.14 -23.90
C THR A 95 9.20 -36.01 -24.78
N GLN A 96 9.91 -34.88 -24.71
CA GLN A 96 11.18 -34.69 -25.45
C GLN A 96 12.30 -35.60 -24.93
N LYS A 97 12.37 -35.87 -23.62
CA LYS A 97 13.37 -36.81 -23.05
C LYS A 97 13.08 -38.28 -23.39
N GLY A 98 11.81 -38.65 -23.57
CA GLY A 98 11.41 -40.02 -23.95
C GLY A 98 11.79 -40.38 -25.39
N GLY A 99 11.66 -39.44 -26.34
CA GLY A 99 11.95 -39.70 -27.76
C GLY A 99 13.44 -39.80 -28.13
N SER A 100 14.34 -39.35 -27.26
CA SER A 100 15.79 -39.39 -27.48
C SER A 100 16.46 -40.70 -27.07
N ASN A 101 15.74 -41.64 -26.45
CA ASN A 101 16.31 -42.90 -25.95
C ASN A 101 15.91 -44.15 -26.76
N GLU A 102 15.21 -43.99 -27.89
CA GLU A 102 14.66 -45.09 -28.70
C GLU A 102 15.31 -45.21 -30.10
N LYS A 103 16.44 -44.52 -30.33
CA LYS A 103 17.28 -44.69 -31.52
C LYS A 103 18.72 -44.98 -31.11
N ARG A 104 18.98 -46.14 -30.51
CA ARG A 104 20.29 -46.78 -30.44
C ARG A 104 20.14 -48.28 -30.53
#